data_AF-A0A6M0S3Y7-F1
#
_entry.id   AF-A0A6M0S3Y7-F1
#
_cell.length_a   1.000
_cell.length_b   1.000
_cell.length_c   1.000
_cell.angle_alpha   90.00
_cell.angle_beta   90.00
_cell.angle_gamma   90.00
#
_symmetry.space_group_name_H-M   'P 1'
#
loop_
_entity.id
_entity.type
_entity.pdbx_description
1 polymer ?
#
loop_
_entity_poly.entity_id
_entity_poly.type
_entity_poly.pdbx_seq_one_letter_code
_entity_poly.pdbx_strand_id
1 'polypeptide(L)'
;MATRSLTYVKDEQGAVVACIYRQFDGYIKGGHGEEIASFLKDFSIVNGLSGQREKVANGARCLAAQLVASLKSKPGLIYLEPTDTPAEGVSFVYEISANPGKEIKVDITSFDEVVFSGTPEQLAQWEPVNEEE
;
A
#
# COMPACT_ATOMS: atom_id res chain seq x y z
N MET A 1 8.22 17.07 -11.66
CA MET A 1 8.06 17.30 -10.21
C MET A 1 8.20 15.97 -9.50
N ALA A 2 8.65 15.97 -8.24
CA ALA A 2 8.74 14.75 -7.44
C ALA A 2 7.34 14.34 -6.97
N THR A 3 6.84 13.18 -7.39
CA THR A 3 5.56 12.65 -6.90
C THR A 3 5.82 11.92 -5.59
N ARG A 4 5.43 12.55 -4.49
CA ARG A 4 5.56 11.99 -3.14
C ARG A 4 4.30 11.24 -2.77
N SER A 5 4.43 10.18 -1.98
CA SER A 5 3.28 9.45 -1.46
C SER A 5 3.47 9.00 -0.02
N LEU A 6 2.34 8.81 0.67
CA LEU A 6 2.26 8.09 1.92
C LEU A 6 1.52 6.77 1.71
N THR A 7 1.92 5.75 2.43
CA THR A 7 1.22 4.46 2.48
C THR A 7 0.97 4.08 3.93
N TYR A 8 -0.30 4.00 4.28
CA TYR A 8 -0.76 3.55 5.58
C TYR A 8 -1.18 2.09 5.49
N VAL A 9 -0.62 1.24 6.35
CA VAL A 9 -1.10 -0.13 6.54
C VAL A 9 -1.98 -0.15 7.79
N LYS A 10 -3.22 -0.63 7.67
CA LYS A 10 -4.22 -0.67 8.73
C LYS A 10 -4.50 -2.12 9.16
N ASP A 11 -4.67 -2.32 10.46
CA ASP A 11 -5.13 -3.58 11.03
C ASP A 11 -6.66 -3.72 11.04
N GLU A 12 -7.16 -4.85 11.54
CA GLU A 12 -8.59 -5.16 11.55
C GLU A 12 -9.43 -4.27 12.48
N GLN A 13 -8.79 -3.51 13.36
CA GLN A 13 -9.44 -2.47 14.17
C GLN A 13 -9.39 -1.10 13.47
N GLY A 14 -8.76 -1.00 12.30
CA GLY A 14 -8.57 0.24 11.56
C GLY A 14 -7.39 1.08 12.06
N ALA A 15 -6.59 0.56 13.00
CA ALA A 15 -5.42 1.28 13.49
C ALA A 15 -4.27 1.21 12.47
N VAL A 16 -3.61 2.33 12.25
CA VAL A 16 -2.42 2.40 11.39
C VAL A 16 -1.25 1.74 12.11
N VAL A 17 -0.72 0.68 11.53
CA VAL A 17 0.41 -0.08 12.08
C VAL A 17 1.74 0.30 11.43
N ALA A 18 1.71 0.92 10.25
CA ALA A 18 2.87 1.48 9.58
C ALA A 18 2.46 2.66 8.69
N CYS A 19 3.28 3.71 8.70
CA CYS A 19 3.23 4.81 7.74
C CYS A 19 4.55 4.82 6.96
N ILE A 20 4.46 4.64 5.64
CA ILE A 20 5.61 4.54 4.74
C ILE A 20 5.59 5.75 3.81
N TYR A 21 6.64 6.56 3.84
CA TYR A 21 6.83 7.70 2.95
C TYR A 21 7.71 7.34 1.76
N ARG A 22 7.28 7.71 0.55
CA ARG A 22 8.05 7.62 -0.69
C ARG A 22 8.32 9.01 -1.25
N GLN A 23 9.60 9.30 -1.49
CA GLN A 23 10.07 10.63 -1.93
C GLN A 23 9.79 10.94 -3.40
N PHE A 24 9.83 9.94 -4.27
CA PHE A 24 9.66 10.06 -5.73
C PHE A 24 8.90 8.86 -6.27
N ASP A 25 8.26 9.02 -7.43
CA ASP A 25 7.59 7.94 -8.14
C ASP A 25 6.41 7.33 -7.37
N GLY A 26 5.70 8.18 -6.63
CA GLY A 26 4.47 7.83 -5.92
C GLY A 26 3.24 7.67 -6.82
N TYR A 27 3.39 7.50 -8.13
CA TYR A 27 2.27 7.32 -9.07
C TYR A 27 1.59 5.97 -8.89
N ILE A 28 0.32 5.88 -9.30
CA ILE A 28 -0.44 4.63 -9.30
C ILE A 28 0.12 3.69 -10.39
N LYS A 29 0.00 4.10 -11.65
CA LYS A 29 0.54 3.39 -12.80
C LYS A 29 2.01 3.77 -13.05
N GLY A 30 2.84 2.80 -13.42
CA GLY A 30 4.27 2.96 -13.68
C GLY A 30 5.12 3.34 -12.47
N GLY A 31 4.60 3.21 -11.25
CA GLY A 31 5.28 3.60 -10.02
C GLY A 31 4.82 2.82 -8.79
N HIS A 32 4.67 3.51 -7.65
CA HIS A 32 4.36 2.91 -6.35
C HIS A 32 3.11 2.04 -6.30
N GLY A 33 2.04 2.39 -7.04
CA GLY A 33 0.81 1.59 -7.06
C GLY A 33 1.02 0.20 -7.67
N GLU A 34 1.74 0.11 -8.79
CA GLU A 34 2.08 -1.16 -9.44
C GLU A 34 3.01 -2.02 -8.56
N GLU A 35 3.99 -1.41 -7.89
CA GLU A 35 4.88 -2.11 -6.96
C GLU A 35 4.09 -2.72 -5.79
N ILE A 36 3.17 -1.94 -5.19
CA ILE A 36 2.26 -2.43 -4.15
C ILE A 36 1.38 -3.56 -4.68
N ALA A 37 0.74 -3.37 -5.84
CA ALA A 37 -0.15 -4.36 -6.42
C ALA A 37 0.58 -5.70 -6.68
N SER A 38 1.75 -5.63 -7.30
CA SER A 38 2.59 -6.81 -7.59
C SER A 38 3.06 -7.51 -6.31
N PHE A 39 3.45 -6.74 -5.29
CA PHE A 39 3.87 -7.30 -4.02
C PHE A 39 2.70 -8.00 -3.31
N LEU A 40 1.55 -7.34 -3.19
CA LEU A 40 0.37 -7.84 -2.49
C LEU A 40 -0.40 -8.92 -3.26
N LYS A 41 -0.13 -9.08 -4.56
CA LYS A 41 -0.72 -10.13 -5.37
C LYS A 41 -0.53 -11.50 -4.72
N ASP A 42 -1.62 -12.24 -4.64
CA ASP A 42 -1.72 -13.60 -4.08
C ASP A 42 -1.40 -13.69 -2.57
N PHE A 43 -1.31 -12.57 -1.84
CA PHE A 43 -1.09 -12.61 -0.39
C PHE A 43 -2.33 -13.09 0.37
N SER A 44 -2.10 -14.04 1.28
CA SER A 44 -3.10 -14.47 2.26
C SER A 44 -2.80 -13.91 3.65
N ILE A 45 -3.78 -13.20 4.23
CA ILE A 45 -3.69 -12.72 5.62
C ILE A 45 -4.32 -13.77 6.54
N VAL A 46 -3.53 -14.31 7.45
CA VAL A 46 -3.92 -15.41 8.34
C VAL A 46 -3.81 -14.99 9.81
N ASN A 47 -4.44 -15.78 10.68
CA ASN A 47 -4.29 -15.68 12.13
C ASN A 47 -3.57 -16.92 12.66
N GLY A 48 -2.24 -16.83 12.71
CA GLY A 48 -1.34 -17.95 12.97
C GLY A 48 -0.69 -18.49 11.70
N LEU A 49 0.62 -18.76 11.77
CA LEU A 49 1.37 -19.33 10.65
C LEU A 49 1.26 -20.86 10.67
N SER A 50 0.99 -21.45 9.50
CA SER A 50 1.03 -22.89 9.25
C SER A 50 2.23 -23.24 8.35
N GLY A 51 2.22 -24.41 7.72
CA GLY A 51 3.32 -24.86 6.84
C GLY A 51 3.52 -24.02 5.57
N GLN A 52 2.54 -23.18 5.19
CA GLN A 52 2.68 -22.29 4.03
C GLN A 52 3.55 -21.08 4.39
N ARG A 53 4.63 -20.88 3.63
CA ARG A 53 5.65 -19.86 3.91
C ARG A 53 5.74 -18.75 2.87
N GLU A 54 5.15 -18.94 1.70
CA GLU A 54 5.20 -17.99 0.59
C GLU A 54 3.89 -17.22 0.52
N LYS A 55 3.98 -15.89 0.32
CA LYS A 55 2.83 -14.99 0.17
C LYS A 55 1.79 -15.11 1.31
N VAL A 56 2.26 -15.29 2.54
CA VAL A 56 1.42 -15.36 3.74
C VAL A 56 1.90 -14.32 4.75
N ALA A 57 0.95 -13.61 5.36
CA ALA A 57 1.21 -12.70 6.48
C ALA A 57 0.31 -13.00 7.67
N ASN A 58 0.90 -13.05 8.86
CA ASN A 58 0.15 -13.22 10.10
C ASN A 58 -0.39 -11.86 10.59
N GLY A 59 -1.55 -11.47 10.06
CA GLY A 59 -2.16 -10.16 10.29
C GLY A 59 -1.44 -8.98 9.63
N ALA A 60 -2.02 -7.78 9.79
CA ALA A 60 -1.54 -6.54 9.15
C ALA A 60 -0.12 -6.14 9.53
N ARG A 61 0.28 -6.34 10.79
CA ARG A 61 1.63 -5.96 11.27
C ARG A 61 2.73 -6.78 10.59
N CYS A 62 2.46 -8.08 10.37
CA CYS A 62 3.37 -8.94 9.62
C CYS A 62 3.45 -8.51 8.15
N LEU A 63 2.31 -8.21 7.53
CA LEU A 63 2.26 -7.71 6.16
C LEU A 63 3.03 -6.39 6.01
N ALA A 64 2.84 -5.45 6.94
CA ALA A 64 3.53 -4.16 6.96
C ALA A 64 5.05 -4.33 6.99
N ALA A 65 5.55 -5.22 7.86
CA ALA A 65 6.99 -5.51 7.93
C ALA A 65 7.53 -6.09 6.61
N GLN A 66 6.78 -7.02 5.98
CA GLN A 66 7.18 -7.59 4.69
C GLN A 66 7.15 -6.55 3.56
N LEU A 67 6.16 -5.66 3.55
CA LEU A 67 6.05 -4.57 2.57
C LEU A 67 7.19 -3.57 2.69
N VAL A 68 7.56 -3.16 3.92
CA VAL A 68 8.71 -2.28 4.14
C VAL A 68 9.98 -2.93 3.61
N ALA A 69 10.18 -4.22 3.87
CA ALA A 69 11.34 -4.96 3.39
C ALA A 69 11.37 -5.08 1.86
N SER A 70 10.22 -5.25 1.19
CA SER A 70 10.17 -5.33 -0.28
C SER A 70 10.45 -3.99 -0.95
N LEU A 71 9.98 -2.89 -0.36
CA LEU A 71 10.18 -1.54 -0.89
C LEU A 71 11.58 -0.98 -0.60
N LYS A 72 12.16 -1.30 0.56
CA LYS A 72 13.44 -0.72 1.01
C LYS A 72 14.66 -1.47 0.46
N SER A 73 15.04 -1.17 -0.79
CA SER A 73 16.19 -1.80 -1.46
C SER A 73 17.51 -1.01 -1.36
N LYS A 74 17.45 0.30 -1.08
CA LYS A 74 18.61 1.19 -1.05
C LYS A 74 18.46 2.34 -0.04
N PRO A 75 19.54 3.04 0.32
CA PRO A 75 19.46 4.28 1.09
C PRO A 75 18.57 5.33 0.39
N GLY A 76 17.83 6.10 1.19
CA GLY A 76 16.85 7.07 0.69
C GLY A 76 15.57 6.46 0.12
N LEU A 77 14.82 7.25 -0.64
CA LEU A 77 13.54 6.97 -1.32
C LEU A 77 12.37 6.57 -0.42
N ILE A 78 12.52 5.50 0.37
CA ILE A 78 11.51 4.94 1.26
C ILE A 78 11.91 5.22 2.72
N TYR A 79 10.98 5.77 3.49
CA TYR A 79 11.17 6.09 4.91
C TYR A 79 9.98 5.59 5.72
N LEU A 80 10.21 5.29 6.99
CA LEU A 80 9.13 5.09 7.96
C LEU A 80 8.86 6.42 8.65
N GLU A 81 7.60 6.79 8.73
CA GLU A 81 7.12 7.97 9.42
C GLU A 81 6.25 7.56 10.62
N PRO A 82 6.03 8.46 11.60
CA PRO A 82 5.04 8.23 12.65
C PRO A 82 3.67 7.83 12.08
N THR A 83 2.96 6.92 12.75
CA THR A 83 1.68 6.38 12.29
C THR A 83 0.54 7.41 12.26
N ASP A 84 0.73 8.54 12.94
CA ASP A 84 -0.15 9.71 13.00
C ASP A 84 0.30 10.84 12.05
N THR A 85 1.27 10.60 11.17
CA THR A 85 1.72 11.58 10.19
C THR A 85 0.56 11.99 9.29
N PRO A 86 0.23 13.29 9.19
CA PRO A 86 -0.86 13.75 8.34
C PRO A 86 -0.49 13.65 6.86
N ALA A 87 -1.48 13.44 6.00
CA ALA A 87 -1.31 13.31 4.56
C ALA A 87 -1.14 14.66 3.83
N GLU A 88 -0.30 15.53 4.36
CA GLU A 88 -0.06 16.87 3.83
C GLU A 88 1.16 16.91 2.89
N GLY A 89 1.04 17.65 1.79
CA GLY A 89 2.17 17.88 0.86
C GLY A 89 2.61 16.64 0.07
N VAL A 90 1.74 15.63 -0.03
CA VAL A 90 1.92 14.45 -0.87
C VAL A 90 0.90 14.42 -2.01
N SER A 91 1.25 13.77 -3.12
CA SER A 91 0.39 13.67 -4.30
C SER A 91 -0.61 12.53 -4.18
N PHE A 92 -0.20 11.43 -3.53
CA PHE A 92 -1.03 10.24 -3.38
C PHE A 92 -0.94 9.69 -1.95
N VAL A 93 -2.07 9.20 -1.47
CA VAL A 93 -2.20 8.48 -0.21
C VAL A 93 -2.73 7.10 -0.51
N TYR A 94 -1.99 6.08 -0.11
CA TYR A 94 -2.36 4.68 -0.25
C TYR A 94 -2.77 4.16 1.13
N GLU A 95 -3.93 3.54 1.23
CA GLU A 95 -4.40 2.90 2.46
C GLU A 95 -4.63 1.42 2.19
N ILE A 96 -3.86 0.57 2.87
CA ILE A 96 -3.90 -0.88 2.74
C ILE A 96 -4.57 -1.46 3.98
N SER A 97 -5.72 -2.11 3.81
CA SER A 97 -6.42 -2.81 4.89
C SER A 97 -6.17 -4.32 4.79
N ALA A 98 -5.57 -4.90 5.83
CA ALA A 98 -5.12 -6.29 5.83
C ALA A 98 -5.71 -7.07 7.01
N ASN A 99 -6.87 -7.68 6.79
CA ASN A 99 -7.63 -8.35 7.85
C ASN A 99 -7.52 -9.87 7.71
N PRO A 100 -7.20 -10.62 8.77
CA PRO A 100 -7.16 -12.07 8.72
C PRO A 100 -8.44 -12.69 8.16
N GLY A 101 -8.30 -13.58 7.17
CA GLY A 101 -9.41 -14.27 6.52
C GLY A 101 -10.24 -13.41 5.56
N LYS A 102 -9.83 -12.17 5.28
CA LYS A 102 -10.43 -11.31 4.25
C LYS A 102 -9.41 -11.01 3.17
N GLU A 103 -9.92 -10.64 2.00
CA GLU A 103 -9.12 -10.11 0.91
C GLU A 103 -8.51 -8.76 1.32
N ILE A 104 -7.30 -8.49 0.81
CA ILE A 104 -6.63 -7.21 1.03
C ILE A 104 -7.36 -6.13 0.23
N LYS A 105 -7.61 -4.99 0.85
CA LYS A 105 -8.18 -3.81 0.18
C LYS A 105 -7.14 -2.70 0.09
N VAL A 106 -7.08 -2.04 -1.06
CA VAL A 106 -6.28 -0.86 -1.30
C VAL A 106 -7.20 0.29 -1.71
N ASP A 107 -7.10 1.40 -0.99
CA ASP A 107 -7.74 2.66 -1.31
C ASP A 107 -6.65 3.69 -1.67
N ILE A 108 -6.83 4.45 -2.75
CA ILE A 108 -5.88 5.48 -3.18
C ILE A 108 -6.60 6.80 -3.33
N THR A 109 -6.09 7.80 -2.62
CA THR A 109 -6.60 9.18 -2.64
C THR A 109 -5.55 10.10 -3.27
N SER A 110 -6.00 11.01 -4.13
CA SER A 110 -5.20 12.08 -4.73
C SER A 110 -5.95 13.39 -4.52
N PHE A 111 -5.31 14.38 -3.87
CA PHE A 111 -5.93 15.69 -3.59
C PHE A 111 -7.38 15.61 -3.06
N ASP A 112 -7.59 14.79 -2.02
CA ASP A 112 -8.90 14.54 -1.37
C ASP A 112 -9.94 13.78 -2.20
N GLU A 113 -9.59 13.35 -3.41
CA GLU A 113 -10.44 12.50 -4.26
C GLU A 113 -9.97 11.05 -4.24
N VAL A 114 -10.91 10.13 -3.99
CA VAL A 114 -10.63 8.69 -4.11
C VAL A 114 -10.57 8.33 -5.59
N VAL A 115 -9.37 8.04 -6.07
CA VAL A 115 -9.09 7.69 -7.48
C VAL A 115 -9.09 6.19 -7.72
N PHE A 116 -8.95 5.39 -6.65
CA PHE A 116 -9.05 3.94 -6.70
C PHE A 116 -9.53 3.36 -5.36
N SER A 117 -10.35 2.31 -5.44
CA SER A 117 -10.76 1.49 -4.29
C SER A 117 -11.02 0.07 -4.77
N GLY A 118 -10.26 -0.90 -4.28
CA GLY A 118 -10.36 -2.28 -4.76
C GLY A 118 -9.31 -3.23 -4.20
N THR A 119 -9.16 -4.38 -4.84
CA THR A 119 -8.17 -5.41 -4.51
C THR A 119 -6.81 -5.12 -5.18
N PRO A 120 -5.71 -5.74 -4.74
CA PRO A 120 -4.42 -5.67 -5.44
C PRO A 120 -4.49 -6.09 -6.92
N GLU A 121 -5.32 -7.07 -7.25
CA GLU A 121 -5.51 -7.55 -8.62
C GLU A 121 -6.22 -6.51 -9.49
N GLN A 122 -7.22 -5.83 -8.94
CA GLN A 122 -7.90 -4.71 -9.61
C GLN A 122 -6.94 -3.53 -9.78
N LEU A 123 -6.09 -3.26 -8.78
CA LEU A 123 -5.08 -2.21 -8.86
C LEU A 123 -4.05 -2.49 -9.97
N ALA A 124 -3.63 -3.75 -10.11
CA ALA A 124 -2.70 -4.16 -11.16
C ALA A 124 -3.26 -3.97 -12.58
N GLN A 125 -4.59 -3.90 -12.73
CA GLN A 125 -5.29 -3.70 -14.00
C GLN A 125 -5.81 -2.27 -14.15
N TRP A 126 -5.55 -1.40 -13.18
CA TRP A 126 -6.10 -0.06 -13.18
C TRP A 126 -5.47 0.79 -14.29
N GLU A 127 -6.33 1.50 -15.00
CA GLU A 127 -5.97 2.48 -16.03
C GLU A 127 -6.55 3.82 -15.62
N PRO A 128 -5.83 4.94 -15.78
CA PRO A 128 -6.41 6.25 -15.59
C PRO A 128 -7.57 6.41 -16.57
N VAL A 129 -8.71 6.90 -16.07
CA VAL A 129 -9.81 7.31 -16.94
C VAL A 129 -9.27 8.50 -17.75
N ASN A 130 -9.02 8.31 -19.04
CA ASN A 130 -8.77 9.42 -19.93
C ASN A 130 -10.08 10.22 -20.00
N GLU A 131 -10.11 11.40 -19.39
CA GLU A 131 -11.05 12.43 -19.80
C GLU A 131 -10.66 12.82 -21.23
N GLU A 132 -11.24 12.14 -22.22
CA GLU A 132 -11.23 12.60 -23.60
C GLU A 132 -12.01 13.92 -23.66
N GLU A 133 -11.32 14.97 -24.12
CA GLU A 133 -11.86 16.31 -24.46
C GLU A 133 -13.02 16.26 -25.47
#